data_AF-A0A517TTR6-F1
#
_entry.id   AF-A0A517TTR6-F1
#
_cell.length_a   1.000
_cell.length_b   1.000
_cell.length_c   1.000
_cell.angle_alpha   90.00
_cell.angle_beta   90.00
_cell.angle_gamma   90.00
#
_symmetry.space_group_name_H-M   'P 1'
#
loop_
_entity.id
_entity.type
_entity.pdbx_description
1 polymer ?
#
loop_
_entity_poly.entity_id
_entity_poly.type
_entity_poly.pdbx_seq_one_letter_code
_entity_poly.pdbx_strand_id
1 'polypeptide(L)'
;MPQSEFTLTSLLLLAAMQLIGGPPWAVLGAIAIVPIAFTDCRTSSIALIASSVSVVVLARLTGNRQFFFPYTMYLASIVFVQLCDQNFWRGVFGGTAVLAAFFVVRTQQHATARVLFIEFIVAASIIVSTMFACSFSPRHAISRVVITIGAALLAFFSLLI
;
A
#
# COMPACT_ATOMS: atom_id res chain seq x y z
N MET A 1 13.02 16.57 -4.51
CA MET A 1 12.93 15.96 -5.85
C MET A 1 12.07 16.87 -6.72
N PRO A 2 12.59 17.36 -7.86
CA PRO A 2 11.81 18.16 -8.81
C PRO A 2 10.62 17.36 -9.37
N GLN A 3 9.57 18.09 -9.78
CA GLN A 3 8.29 17.49 -10.14
C GLN A 3 8.37 16.61 -11.40
N SER A 4 9.21 16.97 -12.37
CA SER A 4 9.46 16.18 -13.59
C SER A 4 10.10 14.82 -13.28
N GLU A 5 11.09 14.79 -12.39
CA GLU A 5 11.69 13.55 -11.93
C GLU A 5 10.66 12.69 -11.20
N PHE A 6 9.86 13.29 -10.29
CA PHE A 6 8.83 12.55 -9.54
C PHE A 6 7.85 11.87 -10.49
N THR A 7 7.36 12.59 -11.50
CA THR A 7 6.44 12.02 -12.48
C THR A 7 7.09 10.92 -13.30
N LEU A 8 8.34 11.09 -13.73
CA LEU A 8 9.04 10.10 -14.55
C LEU A 8 9.31 8.82 -13.75
N THR A 9 9.81 8.93 -12.51
CA THR A 9 10.04 7.77 -11.64
C THR A 9 8.74 7.06 -11.29
N SER A 10 7.66 7.81 -11.04
CA SER A 10 6.33 7.23 -10.79
C SER A 10 5.81 6.45 -11.99
N LEU A 11 5.93 7.01 -13.20
CA LEU A 11 5.54 6.32 -14.44
C LEU A 11 6.36 5.05 -14.67
N LEU A 12 7.68 5.10 -14.42
CA LEU A 12 8.54 3.91 -14.53
C LEU A 12 8.15 2.83 -13.52
N LEU A 13 7.83 3.20 -12.28
CA LEU A 13 7.36 2.26 -11.26
C LEU A 13 6.03 1.62 -11.65
N LEU A 14 5.08 2.43 -12.14
CA LEU A 14 3.79 1.93 -12.61
C LEU A 14 3.95 0.99 -13.81
N ALA A 15 4.83 1.34 -14.76
CA ALA A 15 5.16 0.48 -15.89
C ALA A 15 5.79 -0.84 -15.42
N ALA A 16 6.69 -0.81 -14.45
CA ALA A 16 7.28 -2.03 -13.88
C ALA A 16 6.23 -2.91 -13.20
N MET A 17 5.34 -2.33 -12.38
CA MET A 17 4.25 -3.05 -11.72
C MET A 17 3.29 -3.68 -12.74
N GLN A 18 2.97 -2.95 -13.81
CA GLN A 18 2.14 -3.42 -14.92
C GLN A 18 2.78 -4.61 -15.63
N LEU A 19 4.07 -4.53 -15.97
CA LEU A 19 4.78 -5.57 -16.71
C LEU A 19 4.99 -6.84 -15.90
N ILE A 20 5.23 -6.71 -14.59
CA ILE A 20 5.57 -7.85 -13.72
C ILE A 20 4.31 -8.50 -13.15
N GLY A 21 3.43 -7.71 -12.52
CA GLY A 21 2.25 -8.21 -11.81
C GLY A 21 0.97 -8.18 -12.63
N GLY A 22 0.87 -7.25 -13.59
CA GLY A 22 -0.31 -7.02 -14.41
C GLY A 22 -1.13 -5.79 -13.99
N PRO A 23 -2.25 -5.51 -14.69
CA PRO A 23 -3.08 -4.32 -14.49
C PRO A 23 -3.50 -4.01 -13.05
N PRO A 24 -3.93 -5.00 -12.25
CA PRO A 24 -4.40 -4.73 -10.89
C PRO A 24 -3.34 -4.11 -9.96
N TRP A 25 -2.08 -4.50 -10.14
CA TRP A 25 -0.97 -4.05 -9.29
C TRP A 25 -0.61 -2.60 -9.57
N ALA A 26 -0.58 -2.23 -10.87
CA ALA A 26 -0.32 -0.88 -11.30
C ALA A 26 -1.45 0.08 -10.91
N VAL A 27 -2.72 -0.35 -10.99
CA VAL A 27 -3.87 0.49 -10.58
C VAL A 27 -3.77 0.85 -9.10
N LEU A 28 -3.48 -0.11 -8.22
CA LEU A 28 -3.29 0.17 -6.79
C LEU A 28 -2.07 1.07 -6.54
N GLY A 29 -0.97 0.84 -7.27
CA GLY A 29 0.20 1.71 -7.23
C GLY A 29 -0.15 3.15 -7.61
N ALA A 30 -0.96 3.35 -8.65
CA ALA A 30 -1.36 4.68 -9.12
C ALA A 30 -2.23 5.38 -8.07
N ILE A 31 -3.20 4.67 -7.50
CA ILE A 31 -4.07 5.20 -6.43
C ILE A 31 -3.25 5.59 -5.20
N ALA A 32 -2.17 4.88 -4.89
CA ALA A 32 -1.26 5.26 -3.81
C ALA A 32 -0.37 6.46 -4.15
N ILE A 33 0.13 6.55 -5.39
CA ILE A 33 1.04 7.63 -5.82
C ILE A 33 0.33 8.98 -5.94
N VAL A 34 -0.92 9.01 -6.44
CA VAL A 34 -1.68 10.26 -6.64
C VAL A 34 -1.74 11.15 -5.37
N PRO A 35 -2.20 10.66 -4.21
CA PRO A 35 -2.26 11.48 -3.00
C PRO A 35 -0.86 11.86 -2.47
N ILE A 36 0.15 11.03 -2.74
CA ILE A 36 1.56 11.30 -2.36
C ILE A 36 2.19 12.41 -3.22
N ALA A 37 1.72 12.61 -4.46
CA ALA A 37 2.19 13.71 -5.30
C ALA A 37 1.93 15.09 -4.66
N PHE A 38 0.92 15.18 -3.78
CA PHE A 38 0.55 16.38 -3.05
C PHE A 38 1.22 16.52 -1.67
N THR A 39 2.18 15.64 -1.34
CA THR A 39 2.95 15.72 -0.09
C THR A 39 4.37 16.23 -0.32
N ASP A 40 5.00 16.76 0.75
CA ASP A 40 6.38 17.26 0.72
C ASP A 40 7.41 16.13 0.81
N CYS A 41 7.02 14.97 1.33
CA CYS A 41 7.89 13.80 1.54
C CYS A 41 7.97 12.87 0.31
N ARG A 42 8.08 13.45 -0.90
CA ARG A 42 8.02 12.70 -2.17
C ARG A 42 9.13 11.66 -2.33
N THR A 43 10.38 12.02 -2.00
CA THR A 43 11.54 11.14 -2.19
C THR A 43 11.46 9.89 -1.31
N SER A 44 11.14 10.06 -0.02
CA SER A 44 10.99 8.95 0.92
C SER A 44 9.82 8.04 0.54
N SER A 45 8.71 8.64 0.08
CA SER A 45 7.54 7.88 -0.36
C SER A 45 7.81 7.05 -1.61
N ILE A 46 8.52 7.60 -2.61
CA ILE A 46 8.91 6.85 -3.80
C ILE A 46 9.84 5.70 -3.44
N ALA A 47 10.80 5.89 -2.54
CA ALA A 47 11.69 4.81 -2.12
C ALA A 47 10.92 3.65 -1.48
N LEU A 48 9.92 3.96 -0.64
CA LEU A 48 9.03 2.95 -0.04
C LEU A 48 8.19 2.24 -1.10
N ILE A 49 7.57 2.99 -2.02
CA ILE A 49 6.80 2.40 -3.14
C ILE A 49 7.69 1.56 -4.04
N ALA A 50 8.92 1.97 -4.32
CA ALA A 50 9.88 1.19 -5.09
C ALA A 50 10.16 -0.16 -4.42
N SER A 51 10.26 -0.21 -3.09
CA SER A 51 10.43 -1.48 -2.38
C SER A 51 9.21 -2.42 -2.49
N SER A 52 8.01 -1.88 -2.74
CA SER A 52 6.82 -2.71 -3.00
C SER A 52 6.94 -3.53 -4.29
N VAL A 53 7.77 -3.09 -5.26
CA VAL A 53 8.03 -3.84 -6.49
C VAL A 53 8.65 -5.21 -6.18
N SER A 54 9.47 -5.32 -5.13
CA SER A 54 10.02 -6.60 -4.68
C SER A 54 8.93 -7.61 -4.32
N VAL A 55 7.81 -7.15 -3.73
CA VAL A 55 6.65 -8.01 -3.43
C VAL A 55 5.96 -8.46 -4.72
N VAL A 56 5.85 -7.58 -5.72
CA VAL A 56 5.29 -7.92 -7.04
C VAL A 56 6.17 -8.96 -7.76
N VAL A 57 7.49 -8.80 -7.69
CA VAL A 57 8.46 -9.76 -8.24
C VAL A 57 8.33 -11.12 -7.53
N LEU A 58 8.27 -11.14 -6.19
CA LEU A 58 8.07 -12.37 -5.41
C LEU A 58 6.73 -13.06 -5.77
N ALA A 59 5.66 -12.28 -5.90
CA ALA A 59 4.35 -12.81 -6.32
C ALA A 59 4.43 -13.45 -7.71
N ARG A 60 5.19 -12.84 -8.63
CA ARG A 60 5.38 -13.38 -9.98
C ARG A 60 6.22 -14.66 -9.99
N LEU A 61 7.31 -14.70 -9.20
CA LEU A 61 8.19 -15.86 -9.12
C LEU A 61 7.52 -17.07 -8.46
N THR A 62 6.70 -16.83 -7.43
CA THR A 62 5.97 -17.90 -6.72
C THR A 62 4.66 -18.29 -7.40
N GLY A 63 4.16 -17.47 -8.33
CA GLY A 63 2.83 -17.63 -8.93
C GLY A 63 1.69 -17.44 -7.94
N ASN A 64 1.98 -17.03 -6.70
CA ASN A 64 0.98 -16.97 -5.64
C ASN A 64 0.28 -15.60 -5.63
N ARG A 65 -1.02 -15.61 -5.92
CA ARG A 65 -1.85 -14.40 -5.93
C ARG A 65 -2.13 -13.84 -4.53
N GLN A 66 -1.87 -14.62 -3.47
CA GLN A 66 -2.08 -14.19 -2.08
C GLN A 66 -1.19 -12.99 -1.70
N PHE A 67 -0.03 -12.82 -2.33
CA PHE A 67 0.86 -11.65 -2.13
C PHE A 67 0.22 -10.31 -2.50
N PHE A 68 -0.90 -10.32 -3.22
CA PHE A 68 -1.66 -9.12 -3.56
C PHE A 68 -2.21 -8.41 -2.30
N PHE A 69 -2.60 -9.16 -1.28
CA PHE A 69 -3.13 -8.60 -0.03
C PHE A 69 -2.03 -7.87 0.79
N PRO A 70 -0.87 -8.48 1.11
CA PRO A 70 0.24 -7.80 1.76
C PRO A 70 0.76 -6.59 0.99
N TYR A 71 0.83 -6.68 -0.35
CA TYR A 71 1.17 -5.55 -1.21
C TYR A 71 0.20 -4.37 -1.02
N THR A 72 -1.10 -4.65 -0.98
CA THR A 72 -2.12 -3.63 -0.78
C THR A 72 -2.00 -3.00 0.61
N MET A 73 -1.86 -3.80 1.67
CA MET A 73 -1.72 -3.28 3.03
C MET A 73 -0.46 -2.42 3.17
N TYR A 74 0.63 -2.83 2.50
CA TYR A 74 1.85 -2.03 2.44
C TYR A 74 1.59 -0.66 1.80
N LEU A 75 0.97 -0.61 0.61
CA LEU A 75 0.64 0.65 -0.05
C LEU A 75 -0.34 1.51 0.77
N ALA A 76 -1.39 0.92 1.33
CA ALA A 76 -2.37 1.63 2.15
C ALA A 76 -1.72 2.25 3.40
N SER A 77 -0.80 1.52 4.04
CA SER A 77 -0.05 2.02 5.18
C SER A 77 0.90 3.16 4.81
N ILE A 78 1.58 3.10 3.65
CA ILE A 78 2.42 4.20 3.16
C ILE A 78 1.57 5.46 2.95
N VAL A 79 0.45 5.34 2.25
CA VAL A 79 -0.45 6.48 1.99
C VAL A 79 -0.97 7.06 3.30
N PHE A 80 -1.42 6.20 4.22
CA PHE A 80 -1.91 6.64 5.52
C PHE A 80 -0.83 7.43 6.29
N VAL A 81 0.36 6.85 6.45
CA VAL A 81 1.45 7.44 7.23
C VAL A 81 1.93 8.76 6.62
N GLN A 82 2.03 8.85 5.30
CA GLN A 82 2.53 10.06 4.62
C GLN A 82 1.52 11.21 4.66
N LEU A 83 0.21 10.93 4.58
CA LEU A 83 -0.81 11.97 4.63
C LEU A 83 -1.26 12.32 6.05
N CYS A 84 -1.13 11.39 7.01
CA CYS A 84 -1.49 11.62 8.42
C CYS A 84 -0.68 12.77 9.04
N ASP A 85 0.55 13.00 8.57
CA ASP A 85 1.38 14.13 9.01
C ASP A 85 0.78 15.49 8.69
N GLN A 86 0.16 15.63 7.51
CA GLN A 86 -0.47 16.87 7.08
C GLN A 86 -1.85 17.02 7.72
N ASN A 87 -2.65 15.95 7.67
CA ASN A 87 -3.97 15.90 8.26
C ASN A 87 -4.37 14.44 8.45
N PHE A 88 -4.68 14.05 9.69
CA PHE A 88 -5.15 12.71 10.03
C PHE A 88 -6.26 12.23 9.09
N TRP A 89 -7.25 13.08 8.79
CA TRP A 89 -8.36 12.74 7.91
C TRP A 89 -7.90 12.44 6.47
N ARG A 90 -6.90 13.16 5.95
CA ARG A 90 -6.33 12.87 4.63
C ARG A 90 -5.64 11.51 4.61
N GLY A 91 -4.96 11.15 5.70
CA GLY A 91 -4.39 9.81 5.90
C GLY A 91 -5.47 8.74 5.84
N VAL A 92 -6.55 8.91 6.61
CA VAL A 92 -7.71 8.00 6.63
C VAL A 92 -8.28 7.83 5.22
N PHE A 93 -8.66 8.93 4.56
CA PHE A 93 -9.25 8.86 3.22
C PHE A 93 -8.31 8.21 2.19
N GLY A 94 -7.02 8.53 2.23
CA GLY A 94 -6.03 7.94 1.33
C GLY A 94 -5.85 6.44 1.54
N GLY A 95 -5.66 6.00 2.78
CA GLY A 95 -5.53 4.58 3.11
C GLY A 95 -6.79 3.78 2.78
N THR A 96 -7.96 4.32 3.12
CA THR A 96 -9.26 3.71 2.78
C THR A 96 -9.50 3.66 1.28
N ALA A 97 -9.05 4.65 0.49
CA ALA A 97 -9.18 4.61 -0.97
C ALA A 97 -8.40 3.44 -1.58
N VAL A 98 -7.18 3.16 -1.09
CA VAL A 98 -6.40 1.99 -1.52
C VAL A 98 -7.12 0.69 -1.17
N LEU A 99 -7.68 0.58 0.04
CA LEU A 99 -8.49 -0.59 0.43
C LEU A 99 -9.73 -0.78 -0.45
N ALA A 100 -10.48 0.29 -0.69
CA ALA A 100 -11.67 0.23 -1.52
C ALA A 100 -11.33 -0.27 -2.94
N ALA A 101 -10.25 0.25 -3.52
CA ALA A 101 -9.76 -0.20 -4.82
C ALA A 101 -9.35 -1.68 -4.80
N PHE A 102 -8.71 -2.14 -3.72
CA PHE A 102 -8.40 -3.56 -3.54
C PHE A 102 -9.65 -4.43 -3.55
N PHE A 103 -10.69 -4.07 -2.79
CA PHE A 103 -11.95 -4.84 -2.79
C PHE A 103 -12.63 -4.87 -4.16
N VAL A 104 -12.61 -3.76 -4.90
CA VAL A 104 -13.13 -3.71 -6.28
C VAL A 104 -12.35 -4.67 -7.19
N VAL A 105 -11.02 -4.67 -7.11
CA VAL A 105 -10.21 -5.62 -7.87
C VAL A 105 -10.49 -7.06 -7.46
N ARG A 106 -10.57 -7.33 -6.15
CA ARG A 106 -10.77 -8.67 -5.59
C ARG A 106 -12.13 -9.26 -5.98
N THR A 107 -13.17 -8.42 -6.04
CA THR A 107 -14.50 -8.83 -6.53
C THR A 107 -14.48 -9.14 -8.02
N GLN A 108 -13.76 -8.37 -8.84
CA GLN A 108 -13.54 -8.68 -10.26
C GLN A 108 -12.72 -9.96 -10.48
N GLN A 109 -11.83 -10.30 -9.55
CA GLN A 109 -11.06 -11.54 -9.57
C GLN A 109 -11.86 -12.79 -9.11
N HIS A 110 -13.19 -12.68 -8.96
CA HIS A 110 -14.08 -13.76 -8.52
C HIS A 110 -13.67 -14.40 -7.18
N ALA A 111 -13.25 -13.57 -6.23
CA ALA A 111 -13.03 -14.01 -4.87
C ALA A 111 -14.31 -14.55 -4.22
N THR A 112 -14.19 -15.62 -3.43
CA THR A 112 -15.30 -16.10 -2.62
C THR A 112 -15.63 -15.08 -1.51
N ALA A 113 -16.92 -14.85 -1.27
CA ALA A 113 -17.38 -13.86 -0.29
C ALA A 113 -16.78 -14.06 1.12
N ARG A 114 -16.54 -15.33 1.50
CA ARG A 114 -15.88 -15.68 2.76
C ARG A 114 -14.46 -15.13 2.87
N VAL A 115 -13.66 -15.27 1.81
CA VAL A 115 -12.27 -14.78 1.81
C VAL A 115 -12.24 -13.26 1.81
N LEU A 116 -13.13 -12.62 1.04
CA LEU A 116 -13.27 -11.17 1.01
C LEU A 116 -13.59 -10.59 2.40
N PHE A 117 -14.45 -11.27 3.15
CA PHE A 117 -14.83 -10.84 4.50
C PHE A 117 -13.67 -10.97 5.50
N ILE A 118 -12.89 -12.06 5.43
CA ILE A 118 -11.70 -12.23 6.26
C ILE A 118 -10.66 -11.15 5.93
N GLU A 119 -10.39 -10.93 4.64
CA GLU A 119 -9.49 -9.87 4.18
C GLU A 119 -9.96 -8.48 4.63
N PHE A 120 -11.27 -8.24 4.67
CA PHE A 120 -11.85 -7.01 5.20
C PHE A 120 -11.58 -6.82 6.70
N ILE A 121 -11.86 -7.83 7.51
CA ILE A 121 -11.61 -7.78 8.95
C ILE A 121 -10.13 -7.55 9.23
N VAL A 122 -9.25 -8.26 8.54
CA VAL A 122 -7.80 -8.14 8.70
C VAL A 122 -7.31 -6.78 8.20
N ALA A 123 -7.77 -6.31 7.05
CA ALA A 123 -7.40 -5.00 6.54
C ALA A 123 -7.82 -3.87 7.50
N ALA A 124 -9.05 -3.95 8.02
CA ALA A 124 -9.55 -2.99 8.99
C ALA A 124 -8.71 -3.00 10.27
N SER A 125 -8.37 -4.18 10.81
CA SER A 125 -7.56 -4.28 12.03
C SER A 125 -6.13 -3.76 11.83
N ILE A 126 -5.51 -4.01 10.67
CA ILE A 126 -4.19 -3.48 10.32
C ILE A 126 -4.23 -1.95 10.21
N ILE A 127 -5.23 -1.38 9.54
CA ILE A 127 -5.36 0.08 9.42
C ILE A 127 -5.61 0.72 10.79
N VAL A 128 -6.51 0.16 11.60
CA VAL A 128 -6.76 0.68 12.96
C VAL A 128 -5.49 0.61 13.80
N SER A 129 -4.72 -0.48 13.71
CA SER A 129 -3.43 -0.61 14.40
C SER A 129 -2.41 0.43 13.91
N THR A 130 -2.39 0.69 12.60
CA THR A 130 -1.55 1.73 11.97
C THR A 130 -1.95 3.13 12.47
N MET A 131 -3.25 3.41 12.61
CA MET A 131 -3.77 4.66 13.16
C MET A 131 -3.31 4.87 14.60
N PHE A 132 -3.46 3.85 15.46
CA PHE A 132 -2.97 3.91 16.83
C PHE A 132 -1.45 4.10 16.87
N ALA A 133 -0.70 3.33 16.09
CA ALA A 133 0.76 3.45 16.04
C ALA A 133 1.21 4.87 15.60
N CYS A 134 0.55 5.46 14.61
CA CYS A 134 0.80 6.85 14.20
C CYS A 134 0.41 7.89 15.26
N SER A 135 -0.63 7.62 16.06
CA SER A 135 -1.04 8.50 17.16
C SER A 135 -0.05 8.49 18.34
N PHE A 136 0.60 7.35 18.59
CA PHE A 136 1.48 7.17 19.75
C PHE A 136 2.98 7.33 19.43
N SER A 137 3.38 7.20 18.16
CA SER A 137 4.80 7.19 17.79
C SER A 137 5.30 8.57 17.35
N PRO A 138 6.52 8.98 17.76
CA PRO A 138 7.13 10.19 17.26
C PRO A 138 7.34 10.14 15.74
N ARG A 139 7.11 11.27 15.05
CA ARG A 139 7.03 11.41 13.57
C ARG A 139 8.36 11.19 12.80
N HIS A 140 9.30 10.41 13.35
CA HIS A 140 10.58 10.12 12.72
C HIS A 140 10.44 9.15 11.53
N ALA A 141 11.33 9.29 10.53
CA ALA A 141 11.33 8.46 9.33
C ALA A 141 11.41 6.95 9.62
N ILE A 142 12.14 6.56 10.68
CA ILE A 142 12.29 5.16 11.10
C ILE A 142 10.95 4.58 11.57
N SER A 143 10.17 5.33 12.35
CA SER A 143 8.84 4.89 12.81
C SER A 143 7.91 4.59 11.63
N ARG A 144 7.94 5.41 10.58
CA ARG A 144 7.16 5.19 9.35
C ARG A 144 7.51 3.89 8.66
N VAL A 145 8.81 3.61 8.54
CA VAL A 145 9.30 2.35 7.94
C VAL A 145 8.85 1.15 8.78
N VAL A 146 8.98 1.24 10.11
CA VAL A 146 8.57 0.15 11.02
C VAL A 146 7.07 -0.10 10.94
N ILE A 147 6.24 0.95 10.93
CA ILE A 147 4.77 0.83 10.86
C ILE A 147 4.36 0.20 9.52
N THR A 148 4.93 0.66 8.41
CA THR A 148 4.60 0.15 7.06
C THR A 148 5.05 -1.29 6.85
N ILE A 149 6.27 -1.64 7.26
CA ILE A 149 6.76 -3.01 7.21
C ILE A 149 5.95 -3.90 8.16
N GLY A 150 5.61 -3.41 9.36
CA GLY A 150 4.78 -4.12 10.32
C GLY A 150 3.39 -4.45 9.77
N ALA A 151 2.75 -3.49 9.09
CA ALA A 151 1.47 -3.71 8.41
C ALA A 151 1.56 -4.79 7.32
N ALA A 152 2.61 -4.77 6.50
CA ALA A 152 2.84 -5.79 5.48
C ALA A 152 3.13 -7.18 6.08
N LEU A 153 3.89 -7.25 7.17
CA LEU A 153 4.17 -8.51 7.88
C LEU A 153 2.91 -9.07 8.52
N LEU A 154 2.10 -8.26 9.21
CA LEU A 154 0.82 -8.70 9.77
C LEU A 154 -0.12 -9.21 8.69
N ALA A 155 -0.17 -8.53 7.54
CA ALA A 155 -0.92 -9.01 6.38
C ALA A 155 -0.40 -10.35 5.87
N PHE A 156 0.93 -10.54 5.81
CA PHE A 156 1.52 -11.81 5.41
C PHE A 156 1.21 -12.93 6.40
N PHE A 157 1.32 -12.69 7.71
CA PHE A 157 0.98 -13.67 8.75
C PHE A 157 -0.51 -14.03 8.74
N SER A 158 -1.39 -13.09 8.41
CA SER A 158 -2.83 -13.37 8.31
C SER A 158 -3.19 -14.36 7.20
N LEU A 159 -2.33 -14.53 6.19
CA LEU A 159 -2.53 -15.50 5.12
C LEU A 159 -2.07 -16.92 5.51
N LEU A 160 -1.34 -17.08 6.62
CA LEU A 160 -0.92 -18.36 7.16
C LEU A 160 -1.99 -19.00 8.07
N ILE A 161 -3.06 -18.26 8.40
CA ILE A 161 -4.19 -18.67 9.24
C ILE A 161 -5.37 -19.05 8.34
#